data_AF-A0A3L8A0R6-F1
#
_entry.id   AF-A0A3L8A0R6-F1
#
_cell.length_a   1.000
_cell.length_b   1.000
_cell.length_c   1.000
_cell.angle_alpha   90.00
_cell.angle_beta   90.00
_cell.angle_gamma   90.00
#
_symmetry.space_group_name_H-M   'P 1'
#
loop_
_entity.id
_entity.type
_entity.pdbx_description
1 polymer ?
#
loop_
_entity_poly.entity_id
_entity_poly.type
_entity_poly.pdbx_seq_one_letter_code
_entity_poly.pdbx_strand_id
1 'polypeptide(L)'
;MNRQRRSVLHAVLDGLARLRDPVDKAEALKILQKAQSDVQKCADEEDEALDNRPESFQWSAANDAMTDNVSDLTDASGDLEVLIENCQSADKFSYQSVKSDVIKIVNTIKQTIHR
;
A
#
# COMPACT_ATOMS: atom_id res chain seq x y z
N MET A 1 -7.45 -7.47 -9.61
CA MET A 1 -6.84 -6.15 -9.83
C MET A 1 -6.57 -5.82 -11.29
N ASN A 2 -6.99 -4.63 -11.73
CA ASN A 2 -6.76 -4.13 -13.08
C ASN A 2 -5.31 -3.60 -13.32
N ARG A 3 -4.97 -3.34 -14.59
CA ARG A 3 -3.62 -2.87 -14.98
C ARG A 3 -3.25 -1.50 -14.40
N GLN A 4 -4.22 -0.59 -14.27
CA GLN A 4 -3.98 0.76 -13.77
C GLN A 4 -3.59 0.74 -12.29
N ARG A 5 -4.34 0.03 -11.45
CA ARG A 5 -4.05 -0.15 -10.01
C ARG A 5 -2.70 -0.82 -9.80
N ARG A 6 -2.38 -1.87 -10.56
CA ARG A 6 -1.05 -2.49 -10.55
C ARG A 6 0.07 -1.49 -10.86
N SER A 7 -0.14 -0.62 -11.85
CA SER A 7 0.84 0.44 -12.19
C SER A 7 1.04 1.44 -11.06
N VAL A 8 -0.04 1.83 -10.36
CA VAL A 8 0.03 2.72 -9.19
C VAL A 8 0.79 2.05 -8.05
N LEU A 9 0.46 0.79 -7.73
CA LEU A 9 1.15 0.05 -6.68
C LEU A 9 2.64 -0.18 -6.99
N HIS A 10 3.02 -0.39 -8.25
CA HIS A 10 4.44 -0.41 -8.63
C HIS A 10 5.13 0.92 -8.37
N ALA A 11 4.49 2.06 -8.67
CA ALA A 11 5.04 3.37 -8.34
C ALA A 11 5.16 3.60 -6.83
N VAL A 12 4.24 3.05 -6.02
CA VAL A 12 4.34 3.03 -4.56
C VAL A 12 5.57 2.24 -4.11
N LEU A 13 5.79 1.04 -4.66
CA LEU A 13 6.97 0.22 -4.36
C LEU A 13 8.27 0.96 -4.69
N ASP A 14 8.33 1.65 -5.83
CA ASP A 14 9.48 2.45 -6.24
C ASP A 14 9.70 3.63 -5.28
N GLY A 15 8.62 4.29 -4.84
CA GLY A 15 8.68 5.35 -3.82
C GLY A 15 9.25 4.85 -2.49
N LEU A 16 8.73 3.73 -1.98
CA LEU A 16 9.22 3.11 -0.73
C LEU A 16 10.67 2.66 -0.84
N ALA A 17 11.13 2.21 -2.02
CA ALA A 17 12.52 1.85 -2.25
C ALA A 17 13.47 3.06 -2.10
N ARG A 18 13.03 4.27 -2.45
CA ARG A 18 13.82 5.51 -2.30
C ARG A 18 14.09 5.90 -0.85
N LEU A 19 13.31 5.40 0.10
CA LEU A 19 13.57 5.62 1.53
C LEU A 19 14.88 5.01 2.01
N ARG A 20 15.46 4.08 1.23
CA ARG A 20 16.76 3.47 1.51
C ARG A 20 17.93 4.42 1.27
N ASP A 21 17.74 5.41 0.42
CA ASP A 21 18.74 6.45 0.14
C ASP A 21 18.71 7.53 1.23
N PRO A 22 19.78 8.34 1.37
CA PRO A 22 19.78 9.46 2.30
C PRO A 22 18.72 10.50 1.92
N VAL A 23 17.57 10.45 2.60
CA VAL A 23 16.48 11.42 2.49
C VAL A 23 16.30 12.15 3.82
N ASP A 24 15.93 13.41 3.78
CA ASP A 24 15.54 14.12 4.99
C ASP A 24 14.15 13.68 5.48
N LYS A 25 13.80 14.06 6.71
CA LYS A 25 12.51 13.70 7.32
C LYS A 25 11.32 14.21 6.51
N ALA A 26 11.41 15.41 5.94
CA ALA A 26 10.30 16.02 5.21
C ALA A 26 10.04 15.26 3.90
N GLU A 27 11.08 14.88 3.19
CA GLU A 27 11.00 14.09 1.98
C GLU A 27 10.53 12.66 2.26
N ALA A 28 11.04 12.03 3.33
CA ALA A 28 10.57 10.71 3.75
C ALA A 28 9.06 10.70 4.07
N LEU A 29 8.59 11.71 4.80
CA LEU A 29 7.16 11.86 5.11
C LEU A 29 6.32 12.09 3.85
N LYS A 30 6.78 12.89 2.89
CA LYS A 30 6.08 13.07 1.61
C LYS A 30 5.95 11.76 0.84
N ILE A 31 7.03 10.97 0.79
CA ILE A 31 7.02 9.65 0.13
C ILE A 31 6.00 8.73 0.81
N LEU A 32 6.03 8.65 2.14
CA LEU A 32 5.13 7.79 2.91
C LEU A 32 3.67 8.23 2.79
N GLN A 33 3.37 9.53 2.90
CA GLN A 33 2.02 10.08 2.75
C GLN A 33 1.46 9.85 1.35
N LYS A 34 2.31 10.02 0.32
CA LYS A 34 1.92 9.70 -1.05
C LYS A 34 1.63 8.20 -1.21
N ALA A 35 2.51 7.34 -0.68
CA ALA A 35 2.32 5.89 -0.70
C ALA A 35 1.00 5.50 -0.03
N GLN A 36 0.69 6.05 1.14
CA GLN A 36 -0.54 5.78 1.87
C GLN A 36 -1.77 6.21 1.05
N SER A 37 -1.76 7.43 0.52
CA SER A 37 -2.88 7.94 -0.28
C SER A 37 -3.10 7.13 -1.57
N ASP A 38 -2.03 6.73 -2.25
CA ASP A 38 -2.10 5.94 -3.47
C ASP A 38 -2.58 4.49 -3.20
N VAL A 39 -2.13 3.88 -2.09
CA VAL A 39 -2.59 2.54 -1.66
C VAL A 39 -4.05 2.56 -1.24
N GLN A 40 -4.47 3.54 -0.42
CA GLN A 40 -5.85 3.69 0.01
C GLN A 40 -6.78 3.85 -1.19
N LYS A 41 -6.41 4.72 -2.13
CA LYS A 41 -7.18 4.90 -3.36
C LYS A 41 -7.31 3.60 -4.16
N CYS A 42 -6.26 2.78 -4.23
CA CYS A 42 -6.35 1.48 -4.89
C CYS A 42 -7.29 0.51 -4.15
N ALA A 43 -7.32 0.56 -2.82
CA ALA A 43 -8.26 -0.22 -2.01
C ALA A 43 -9.71 0.20 -2.32
N ASP A 44 -10.01 1.49 -2.23
CA ASP A 44 -11.34 2.05 -2.49
C ASP A 44 -11.84 1.69 -3.90
N GLU A 45 -10.97 1.80 -4.91
CA GLU A 45 -11.33 1.45 -6.28
C GLU A 45 -11.53 -0.06 -6.49
N GLU A 46 -10.77 -0.92 -5.79
CA GLU A 46 -10.95 -2.38 -5.86
C GLU A 46 -12.23 -2.81 -5.12
N ASP A 47 -12.58 -2.14 -4.02
CA ASP A 47 -13.82 -2.34 -3.26
C ASP A 47 -15.05 -1.89 -4.06
N GLU A 48 -15.02 -0.70 -4.65
CA GLU A 48 -16.08 -0.25 -5.57
C GLU A 48 -16.24 -1.21 -6.75
N ALA A 49 -15.13 -1.76 -7.27
CA ALA A 49 -15.18 -2.74 -8.34
C ALA A 49 -15.74 -4.09 -7.88
N LEU A 50 -15.59 -4.45 -6.61
CA LEU A 50 -16.15 -5.66 -6.00
C LEU A 50 -17.66 -5.51 -5.80
N ASP A 51 -18.10 -4.38 -5.22
CA ASP A 51 -19.50 -4.06 -4.97
C ASP A 51 -20.34 -4.01 -6.25
N ASN A 52 -19.76 -3.53 -7.34
CA ASN A 52 -20.43 -3.46 -8.64
C ASN A 52 -20.50 -4.81 -9.38
N ARG A 53 -19.97 -5.92 -8.82
CA ARG A 53 -20.04 -7.23 -9.48
C ARG A 53 -21.42 -7.84 -9.38
N PRO A 54 -21.87 -8.57 -10.41
CA PRO A 54 -23.09 -9.36 -10.32
C PRO A 54 -22.98 -10.43 -9.22
N GLU A 55 -24.06 -10.64 -8.47
CA GLU A 55 -24.14 -11.66 -7.39
C GLU A 55 -23.78 -13.08 -7.87
N SER A 56 -23.98 -13.39 -9.15
CA SER A 56 -23.59 -14.67 -9.74
C SER A 56 -22.09 -14.98 -9.63
N PHE A 57 -21.25 -13.98 -9.36
CA PHE A 57 -19.81 -14.13 -9.14
C PHE A 57 -19.40 -14.19 -7.67
N GLN A 58 -20.33 -14.07 -6.71
CA GLN A 58 -20.03 -13.98 -5.28
C GLN A 58 -19.18 -15.15 -4.76
N TRP A 59 -19.38 -16.35 -5.30
CA TRP A 59 -18.65 -17.57 -4.92
C TRP A 59 -17.53 -17.93 -5.91
N SER A 60 -17.05 -16.97 -6.70
CA SER A 60 -15.99 -17.19 -7.66
C SER A 60 -14.62 -16.91 -7.04
N ALA A 61 -13.60 -17.68 -7.45
CA ALA A 61 -12.21 -17.43 -7.04
C ALA A 61 -11.73 -16.00 -7.39
N ALA A 62 -12.31 -15.40 -8.44
CA ALA A 62 -12.02 -14.02 -8.81
C ALA A 62 -12.66 -13.00 -7.87
N ASN A 63 -13.71 -13.35 -7.14
CA ASN A 63 -14.33 -12.52 -6.11
C ASN A 63 -13.51 -12.61 -4.82
N ASP A 64 -13.16 -13.83 -4.39
CA ASP A 64 -12.28 -14.07 -3.24
C ASP A 64 -10.95 -13.33 -3.39
N ALA A 65 -10.32 -13.41 -4.57
CA ALA A 65 -9.08 -12.70 -4.84
C ALA A 65 -9.21 -11.16 -4.77
N MET A 66 -10.38 -10.61 -5.11
CA MET A 66 -10.63 -9.16 -4.98
C MET A 66 -10.87 -8.77 -3.52
N THR A 67 -11.62 -9.57 -2.76
CA THR A 67 -11.78 -9.38 -1.31
C THR A 67 -10.43 -9.42 -0.60
N ASP A 68 -9.59 -10.39 -0.92
CA ASP A 68 -8.23 -10.48 -0.38
C ASP A 68 -7.38 -9.27 -0.80
N ASN A 69 -7.52 -8.76 -2.04
CA ASN A 69 -6.81 -7.57 -2.47
C ASN A 69 -7.23 -6.34 -1.67
N VAL A 70 -8.53 -6.14 -1.44
CA VAL A 70 -9.04 -5.02 -0.64
C VAL A 70 -8.52 -5.11 0.79
N SER A 71 -8.56 -6.30 1.41
CA SER A 71 -8.02 -6.52 2.76
C SER A 71 -6.52 -6.21 2.84
N ASP A 72 -5.71 -6.77 1.94
CA ASP A 72 -4.27 -6.54 1.92
C ASP A 72 -3.92 -5.05 1.73
N LEU A 73 -4.63 -4.35 0.85
CA LEU A 73 -4.39 -2.92 0.59
C LEU A 73 -4.82 -2.06 1.77
N THR A 74 -5.92 -2.41 2.44
CA THR A 74 -6.37 -1.72 3.65
C THR A 74 -5.37 -1.91 4.79
N ASP A 75 -4.87 -3.13 4.99
CA ASP A 75 -3.84 -3.42 5.98
C ASP A 75 -2.53 -2.68 5.69
N ALA A 76 -2.10 -2.66 4.42
CA ALA A 76 -0.91 -1.92 4.02
C ALA A 76 -1.06 -0.40 4.20
N SER A 77 -2.26 0.14 3.94
CA SER A 77 -2.59 1.55 4.18
C SER A 77 -2.50 1.88 5.68
N GLY A 78 -3.11 1.07 6.54
CA GLY A 78 -3.04 1.25 7.99
C GLY A 78 -1.62 1.13 8.56
N ASP A 79 -0.83 0.16 8.09
CA ASP A 79 0.59 0.05 8.45
C ASP A 79 1.38 1.30 8.03
N LEU A 80 1.07 1.90 6.87
CA LEU A 80 1.69 3.15 6.42
C LEU A 80 1.29 4.33 7.31
N GLU A 81 0.04 4.43 7.75
CA GLU A 81 -0.41 5.48 8.68
C GLU A 81 0.36 5.43 10.00
N VAL A 82 0.46 4.25 10.61
CA VAL A 82 1.24 4.03 11.84
C VAL A 82 2.71 4.42 11.62
N LEU A 83 3.29 4.05 10.48
CA LEU A 83 4.66 4.41 10.13
C LEU A 83 4.84 5.93 9.97
N ILE A 84 3.88 6.62 9.36
CA ILE A 84 3.87 8.08 9.21
C ILE A 84 3.84 8.75 10.60
N GLU A 85 2.95 8.31 11.49
CA GLU A 85 2.83 8.85 12.86
C GLU A 85 4.15 8.69 13.65
N ASN A 86 4.77 7.51 13.55
CA ASN A 86 6.07 7.23 14.15
C ASN A 86 7.16 8.14 13.59
N CYS A 87 7.20 8.33 12.27
CA CYS A 87 8.16 9.22 11.62
C CYS A 87 7.94 10.70 11.99
N GLN A 88 6.69 11.13 12.15
CA GLN A 88 6.35 12.49 12.58
C GLN A 88 6.79 12.77 14.01
N SER A 89 6.63 11.78 14.89
CA SER A 89 7.01 11.85 16.30
C SER A 89 8.53 11.82 16.54
N ALA A 90 9.30 11.22 15.61
CA ALA A 90 10.75 11.12 15.72
C ALA A 90 11.47 12.44 15.36
N ASP A 91 12.56 12.78 16.05
CA ASP A 91 13.35 13.99 15.75
C ASP A 91 13.97 13.98 14.34
N LYS A 92 14.39 12.80 13.89
CA LYS A 92 15.04 12.58 12.58
C LYS A 92 14.54 11.29 11.96
N PHE A 93 14.48 11.27 10.63
CA PHE A 93 14.21 10.06 9.88
C PHE A 93 15.45 9.13 9.90
N SER A 94 15.21 7.85 10.14
CA SER A 94 16.21 6.79 10.10
C SER A 94 15.62 5.58 9.41
N TYR A 95 16.11 5.26 8.21
CA TYR A 95 15.64 4.09 7.46
C TYR A 95 15.80 2.80 8.27
N GLN A 96 16.89 2.66 9.05
CA GLN A 96 17.12 1.46 9.85
C GLN A 96 16.03 1.24 10.91
N SER A 97 15.46 2.31 11.44
CA SER A 97 14.41 2.25 12.45
C SER A 97 13.06 1.80 11.88
N VAL A 98 12.81 2.10 10.59
CA VAL A 98 11.53 1.82 9.91
C VAL A 98 11.61 0.66 8.91
N LYS A 99 12.80 0.11 8.71
CA LYS A 99 13.10 -0.89 7.67
C LYS A 99 12.17 -2.12 7.76
N SER A 100 11.92 -2.61 8.97
CA SER A 100 11.07 -3.78 9.17
C SER A 100 9.65 -3.54 8.68
N ASP A 101 9.08 -2.39 9.05
CA ASP A 101 7.72 -2.01 8.68
C ASP A 101 7.61 -1.77 7.17
N VAL A 102 8.57 -1.06 6.59
CA VAL A 102 8.64 -0.85 5.13
C VAL A 102 8.71 -2.19 4.38
N ILE A 103 9.49 -3.16 4.86
CA ILE A 103 9.58 -4.49 4.23
C ILE A 103 8.25 -5.24 4.32
N LYS A 104 7.57 -5.19 5.47
CA LYS A 104 6.25 -5.80 5.67
C LYS A 104 5.26 -5.24 4.64
N ILE A 105 5.13 -3.92 4.58
CA ILE A 105 4.24 -3.19 3.65
C ILE A 105 4.56 -3.55 2.20
N VAL A 106 5.84 -3.52 1.81
CA VAL A 106 6.28 -3.88 0.46
C VAL A 106 5.90 -5.32 0.10
N ASN A 107 6.03 -6.26 1.03
CA ASN A 107 5.69 -7.66 0.77
C ASN A 107 4.18 -7.84 0.59
N THR A 108 3.36 -7.17 1.42
CA THR A 108 1.90 -7.16 1.27
C THR A 108 1.50 -6.63 -0.10
N ILE A 109 2.00 -5.44 -0.49
CA ILE A 109 1.69 -4.84 -1.80
C ILE A 109 2.13 -5.74 -2.96
N LYS A 110 3.30 -6.38 -2.88
CA LYS A 110 3.79 -7.32 -3.91
C LYS A 110 2.87 -8.54 -4.02
N GLN A 111 2.45 -9.11 -2.91
CA GLN A 111 1.52 -10.24 -2.90
C GLN A 111 0.22 -9.86 -3.60
N THR A 112 -0.35 -8.70 -3.29
CA THR A 112 -1.57 -8.19 -3.92
C THR A 112 -1.42 -8.02 -5.44
N ILE A 113 -0.29 -7.48 -5.92
CA ILE A 113 -0.04 -7.29 -7.36
C ILE A 113 0.01 -8.62 -8.12
N HIS A 114 0.62 -9.65 -7.52
CA HIS A 114 0.92 -10.92 -8.17
C HIS A 114 -0.16 -11.99 -8.00
N ARG A 115 -1.21 -11.72 -7.22
CA ARG A 115 -2.46 -12.50 -7.18
C ARG A 115 -3.22 -12.37 -8.50
#